data_AF-A0A1I9G3Z1-F1
#
_entry.id   AF-A0A1I9G3Z1-F1
#
_cell.length_a   1.000
_cell.length_b   1.000
_cell.length_c   1.000
_cell.angle_alpha   90.00
_cell.angle_beta   90.00
_cell.angle_gamma   90.00
#
_symmetry.space_group_name_H-M   'P 1'
#
loop_
_entity.id
_entity.type
_entity.pdbx_description
1 polymer ?
#
loop_
_entity_poly.entity_id
_entity_poly.type
_entity_poly.pdbx_seq_one_letter_code
_entity_poly.pdbx_strand_id
1 'polypeptide(L)'
;SVPNGCNSNNECTANLRWSVSGRGTFLRLRLEALLRDLPSYAMYIALGFSNDEHMGDDTVLECIYNGIDEGRAYLSYNDGTYNTQLYEATAILIVNSSFIVNDNTFTCLLDVDFKQLYRLSNNDKSKVHNLLAKPYYLQFVRGLIEQHSKRF
;
A
#
# COMPACT_ATOMS: atom_id res chain seq x y z
N SER A 1 -12.65 -15.28 1.10
CA SER A 1 -13.25 -15.42 2.44
C SER A 1 -12.44 -14.56 3.41
N VAL A 2 -13.09 -14.01 4.43
CA VAL A 2 -12.40 -13.34 5.54
C VAL A 2 -11.67 -14.41 6.36
N PRO A 3 -10.42 -14.19 6.84
CA PRO A 3 -9.67 -15.19 7.59
C PRO A 3 -10.41 -15.65 8.87
N ASN A 4 -10.23 -16.92 9.25
CA ASN A 4 -10.74 -17.43 10.52
C ASN A 4 -10.15 -16.62 11.68
N GLY A 5 -11.00 -16.06 12.55
CA GLY A 5 -10.59 -15.17 13.64
C GLY A 5 -10.87 -13.69 13.39
N CYS A 6 -11.23 -13.28 12.17
CA CYS A 6 -11.85 -11.97 11.93
C CYS A 6 -13.37 -12.07 12.18
N ASN A 7 -13.76 -12.09 13.45
CA ASN A 7 -15.15 -12.21 13.86
C ASN A 7 -15.81 -10.82 13.97
N SER A 8 -17.14 -10.78 14.00
CA SER A 8 -17.96 -9.56 14.12
C SER A 8 -17.72 -8.71 15.37
N ASN A 9 -16.84 -9.15 16.28
CA ASN A 9 -16.43 -8.45 17.50
C ASN A 9 -15.27 -7.47 17.31
N ASN A 10 -15.07 -6.92 16.11
CA ASN A 10 -14.09 -5.86 15.85
C ASN A 10 -12.61 -6.28 15.97
N GLU A 11 -12.30 -7.57 15.99
CA GLU A 11 -10.94 -8.09 16.15
C GLU A 11 -10.04 -7.76 14.96
N CYS A 12 -10.61 -7.54 13.78
CA CYS A 12 -9.87 -7.15 12.58
C CYS A 12 -10.14 -5.70 12.19
N THR A 13 -9.12 -4.86 12.36
CA THR A 13 -9.17 -3.45 11.98
C THR A 13 -8.66 -3.17 10.57
N ALA A 14 -8.07 -4.18 9.92
CA ALA A 14 -7.59 -4.08 8.55
C ALA A 14 -7.61 -5.46 7.86
N ASN A 15 -7.68 -5.46 6.53
CA ASN A 15 -7.70 -6.65 5.68
C ASN A 15 -6.93 -6.41 4.38
N LEU A 16 -6.19 -7.42 3.93
CA LEU A 16 -5.46 -7.43 2.68
C LEU A 16 -5.96 -8.59 1.81
N ARG A 17 -6.28 -8.30 0.55
CA ARG A 17 -6.50 -9.32 -0.48
C ARG A 17 -5.65 -9.00 -1.69
N TRP A 18 -5.09 -10.03 -2.30
CA TRP A 18 -4.32 -9.88 -3.53
C TRP A 18 -4.67 -10.96 -4.55
N SER A 19 -4.43 -10.65 -5.81
CA SER A 19 -4.41 -11.63 -6.88
C SER A 19 -3.36 -11.25 -7.92
N VAL A 20 -2.86 -12.26 -8.63
CA VAL A 20 -1.88 -12.07 -9.70
C VAL A 20 -2.52 -12.49 -11.01
N SER A 21 -2.35 -11.66 -12.05
CA SER A 21 -2.93 -11.91 -13.37
C SER A 21 -1.97 -11.53 -14.51
N GLY A 22 -2.44 -11.65 -15.76
CA GLY A 22 -1.68 -11.30 -16.96
C GLY A 22 -0.36 -12.07 -17.14
N ARG A 23 -0.38 -13.37 -16.80
CA ARG A 23 0.77 -14.28 -16.78
C ARG A 23 1.85 -13.90 -15.76
N GLY A 24 1.42 -13.47 -14.57
CA GLY A 24 2.36 -13.21 -13.48
C GLY A 24 2.97 -11.81 -13.51
N THR A 25 2.29 -10.82 -14.08
CA THR A 25 2.84 -9.45 -14.19
C THR A 25 1.99 -8.35 -13.59
N PHE A 26 0.69 -8.61 -13.44
CA PHE A 26 -0.23 -7.67 -12.80
C PHE A 26 -0.51 -8.14 -11.38
N LEU A 27 -0.14 -7.32 -10.40
CA LEU A 27 -0.54 -7.48 -9.01
C LEU A 27 -1.77 -6.61 -8.76
N ARG A 28 -2.88 -7.24 -8.42
CA ARG A 28 -4.08 -6.56 -7.95
C ARG A 28 -4.15 -6.65 -6.44
N LEU A 29 -4.30 -5.52 -5.76
CA LEU A 29 -4.45 -5.45 -4.32
C LEU A 29 -5.78 -4.80 -3.94
N ARG A 30 -6.34 -5.27 -2.83
CA ARG A 30 -7.43 -4.64 -2.09
C ARG A 30 -7.03 -4.53 -0.64
N LEU A 31 -6.81 -3.30 -0.21
CA LEU A 31 -6.42 -2.92 1.14
C LEU A 31 -7.67 -2.31 1.80
N GLU A 32 -8.04 -2.79 2.97
CA GLU A 32 -9.20 -2.31 3.71
C GLU A 32 -8.79 -2.00 5.15
N ALA A 33 -9.24 -0.86 5.69
CA ALA A 33 -9.02 -0.49 7.07
C ALA A 33 -10.26 0.18 7.67
N LEU A 34 -10.53 -0.11 8.94
CA LEU A 34 -11.55 0.58 9.71
C LEU A 34 -11.05 1.97 10.14
N LEU A 35 -11.96 2.94 10.16
CA LEU A 35 -11.72 4.34 10.52
C LEU A 35 -12.08 4.66 11.97
N ARG A 36 -12.99 3.87 12.57
CA ARG A 36 -13.70 4.25 13.80
C ARG A 36 -12.83 4.42 15.06
N ASP A 37 -11.66 3.78 15.10
CA ASP A 37 -10.74 3.79 16.24
C ASP A 37 -9.56 4.73 16.03
N LEU A 38 -9.57 5.47 14.92
CA LEU A 38 -8.59 6.51 14.62
C LEU A 38 -9.20 7.89 14.90
N PRO A 39 -8.56 8.72 15.73
CA PRO A 39 -9.11 10.02 16.17
C PRO A 39 -9.06 11.12 15.09
N SER A 40 -8.41 10.87 13.94
CA SER A 40 -8.28 11.80 12.82
C SER A 40 -8.75 11.14 11.52
N TYR A 41 -9.42 11.92 10.67
CA TYR A 41 -9.89 11.43 9.37
C TYR A 41 -8.75 11.25 8.36
N ALA A 42 -7.61 11.94 8.52
CA ALA A 42 -6.45 11.73 7.67
C ALA A 42 -5.66 10.50 8.13
N MET A 43 -5.55 9.50 7.26
CA MET A 43 -4.93 8.22 7.59
C MET A 43 -4.27 7.56 6.38
N TYR A 44 -3.45 6.56 6.64
CA TYR A 44 -2.88 5.72 5.61
C TYR A 44 -3.11 4.23 5.90
N ILE A 45 -3.11 3.44 4.84
CA ILE A 45 -2.93 1.99 4.89
C ILE A 45 -1.79 1.63 3.95
N ALA A 46 -0.87 0.79 4.38
CA ALA A 46 0.32 0.45 3.61
C ALA A 46 0.67 -1.03 3.73
N LEU A 47 1.27 -1.54 2.66
CA LEU A 47 1.81 -2.88 2.54
C LEU A 47 3.28 -2.80 2.14
N GLY A 48 4.17 -3.14 3.07
CA GLY A 48 5.60 -3.32 2.83
C GLY A 48 5.90 -4.73 2.32
N PHE A 49 6.80 -4.81 1.34
CA PHE A 49 7.32 -6.06 0.78
C PHE A 49 8.81 -6.16 1.12
N SER A 50 9.09 -6.93 2.17
CA SER A 50 10.43 -7.05 2.73
C SER A 50 11.12 -8.35 2.35
N ASN A 51 12.45 -8.28 2.28
CA ASN A 51 13.32 -9.44 2.08
C ASN A 51 13.53 -10.23 3.38
N ASP A 52 13.20 -9.64 4.54
CA ASP A 52 13.33 -10.26 5.85
C ASP A 52 12.18 -9.85 6.80
N GLU A 53 12.31 -10.19 8.09
CA GLU A 53 11.27 -9.94 9.11
C GLU A 53 11.30 -8.52 9.69
N HIS A 54 12.19 -7.64 9.23
CA HIS A 54 12.36 -6.28 9.73
C HIS A 54 11.90 -5.25 8.70
N MET A 55 11.44 -4.10 9.17
CA MET A 55 11.16 -2.97 8.27
C MET A 55 12.50 -2.32 7.89
N GLY A 56 12.86 -2.34 6.61
CA GLY A 56 14.10 -1.76 6.12
C GLY A 56 14.43 -2.17 4.68
N ASP A 57 14.77 -1.18 3.86
CA ASP A 57 14.99 -1.33 2.42
C ASP A 57 13.80 -1.96 1.67
N ASP A 58 12.59 -1.54 2.00
CA ASP A 58 11.36 -2.17 1.54
C ASP A 58 10.66 -1.35 0.45
N THR A 59 10.12 -2.05 -0.54
CA THR A 59 9.09 -1.47 -1.41
C THR A 59 7.77 -1.44 -0.68
N VAL A 60 7.16 -0.27 -0.62
CA VAL A 60 5.89 -0.04 0.06
C VAL A 60 4.84 0.38 -0.95
N LEU A 61 3.67 -0.28 -0.90
CA LEU A 61 2.46 0.22 -1.55
C LEU A 61 1.58 0.85 -0.48
N GLU A 62 1.36 2.16 -0.58
CA GLU A 62 0.57 2.90 0.40
C GLU A 62 -0.62 3.61 -0.24
N CYS A 63 -1.69 3.72 0.53
CA CYS A 63 -2.88 4.47 0.20
C CYS A 63 -3.15 5.47 1.31
N ILE A 64 -3.21 6.74 0.93
CA ILE A 64 -3.45 7.89 1.81
C ILE A 64 -4.88 8.35 1.60
N TYR A 65 -5.62 8.55 2.70
CA TYR A 65 -6.93 9.19 2.73
C TYR A 65 -6.81 10.53 3.45
N ASN A 66 -7.30 11.60 2.84
CA ASN A 66 -7.19 12.96 3.37
C ASN A 66 -8.21 13.28 4.48
N GLY A 67 -9.18 12.39 4.72
CA GLY A 67 -10.20 12.57 5.74
C GLY A 67 -11.47 13.28 5.31
N ILE A 68 -11.60 13.60 4.03
CA ILE A 68 -12.84 14.11 3.45
C ILE A 68 -13.34 13.06 2.46
N ASP A 69 -12.84 13.07 1.22
CA ASP A 69 -13.24 12.11 0.18
C ASP A 69 -12.12 11.85 -0.85
N GLU A 70 -10.88 12.28 -0.58
CA GLU A 70 -9.76 12.05 -1.51
C GLU A 70 -8.86 10.93 -0.98
N GLY A 71 -8.67 9.91 -1.81
CA GLY A 71 -7.65 8.88 -1.64
C GLY A 71 -6.57 9.01 -2.71
N ARG A 72 -5.31 8.75 -2.35
CA ARG A 72 -4.22 8.57 -3.33
C ARG A 72 -3.34 7.40 -2.99
N ALA A 73 -2.88 6.72 -4.03
CA ALA A 73 -2.00 5.56 -3.97
C ALA A 73 -0.60 5.95 -4.39
N TYR A 74 0.39 5.39 -3.70
CA TYR A 74 1.79 5.59 -4.00
C TYR A 74 2.55 4.27 -3.92
N LEU A 75 3.55 4.15 -4.80
CA LEU A 75 4.71 3.32 -4.54
C LEU A 75 5.72 4.16 -3.78
N SER A 76 6.28 3.57 -2.73
CA SER A 76 7.19 4.22 -1.80
C SER A 76 8.32 3.28 -1.41
N TYR A 77 9.34 3.84 -0.80
CA TYR A 77 10.49 3.11 -0.29
C TYR A 77 10.69 3.41 1.19
N ASN A 78 10.80 2.37 2.00
CA ASN A 78 11.16 2.49 3.40
C ASN A 78 12.65 2.16 3.56
N ASP A 79 13.47 3.14 3.98
CA ASP A 79 14.91 2.97 4.20
C ASP A 79 15.25 2.45 5.62
N GLY A 80 14.26 1.94 6.35
CA GLY A 80 14.33 1.53 7.75
C GLY A 80 14.01 2.66 8.74
N THR A 81 13.98 3.92 8.29
CA THR A 81 13.69 5.09 9.14
C THR A 81 12.52 5.91 8.61
N TYR A 82 12.46 6.15 7.31
CA TYR A 82 11.45 6.98 6.67
C TYR A 82 10.88 6.28 5.45
N ASN A 83 9.59 6.51 5.21
CA ASN A 83 8.93 6.12 3.98
C ASN A 83 8.90 7.30 3.00
N THR A 84 9.51 7.12 1.82
CA THR A 84 9.62 8.14 0.78
C THR A 84 8.80 7.74 -0.44
N GLN A 85 7.90 8.62 -0.88
CA GLN A 85 7.11 8.42 -2.10
C GLN A 85 7.99 8.44 -3.36
N LEU A 86 7.83 7.43 -4.20
CA LEU A 86 8.51 7.31 -5.50
C LEU A 86 7.53 7.75 -6.59
N TYR A 87 7.52 9.05 -6.93
CA TYR A 87 6.54 9.60 -7.87
C TYR A 87 6.69 9.03 -9.29
N GLU A 88 7.92 8.79 -9.76
CA GLU A 88 8.18 8.17 -11.06
C GLU A 88 7.64 6.73 -11.06
N ALA A 89 8.01 5.91 -10.06
CA ALA A 89 7.51 4.56 -9.94
C ALA A 89 5.99 4.49 -9.83
N THR A 90 5.38 5.40 -9.05
CA THR A 90 3.93 5.55 -8.93
C THR A 90 3.29 5.78 -10.30
N ALA A 91 3.79 6.75 -11.06
CA ALA A 91 3.23 7.10 -12.38
C ALA A 91 3.41 6.01 -13.45
N ILE A 92 4.45 5.18 -13.33
CA ILE A 92 4.79 4.16 -14.34
C ILE A 92 4.17 2.79 -14.02
N LEU A 93 4.18 2.38 -12.74
CA LEU A 93 3.81 1.03 -12.34
C LEU A 93 2.36 0.90 -11.86
N ILE A 94 1.79 1.92 -11.21
CA ILE A 94 0.38 1.89 -10.81
C ILE A 94 -0.46 2.28 -12.03
N VAL A 95 -1.11 1.29 -12.63
CA VAL A 95 -1.90 1.47 -13.86
C VAL A 95 -3.37 1.78 -13.58
N ASN A 96 -3.85 1.41 -12.38
CA ASN A 96 -5.17 1.77 -11.92
C ASN A 96 -5.19 1.84 -10.40
N SER A 97 -5.92 2.82 -9.86
CA SER A 97 -6.19 2.91 -8.43
C SER A 97 -7.57 3.49 -8.20
N SER A 98 -8.29 2.97 -7.22
CA SER A 98 -9.56 3.55 -6.78
C SER A 98 -9.73 3.40 -5.28
N PHE A 99 -10.57 4.27 -4.71
CA PHE A 99 -10.78 4.36 -3.28
C PHE A 99 -12.27 4.43 -2.99
N ILE A 100 -12.67 3.80 -1.90
CA ILE A 100 -14.06 3.79 -1.42
C ILE A 100 -14.01 4.03 0.07
N VAL A 101 -14.77 5.02 0.53
CA VAL A 101 -15.03 5.24 1.96
C VAL A 101 -16.51 4.95 2.18
N ASN A 102 -16.82 3.91 2.93
CA ASN A 102 -18.20 3.57 3.29
C ASN A 102 -18.25 2.96 4.69
N ASP A 103 -19.27 3.29 5.48
CA ASP A 103 -19.53 2.69 6.80
C ASP A 103 -18.27 2.60 7.69
N ASN A 104 -17.52 3.71 7.80
CA ASN A 104 -16.25 3.80 8.53
C ASN A 104 -15.17 2.81 8.05
N THR A 105 -15.21 2.42 6.78
CA THR A 105 -14.20 1.56 6.14
C THR A 105 -13.59 2.29 4.96
N PHE A 106 -12.28 2.46 5.00
CA PHE A 106 -11.49 2.91 3.86
C PHE A 106 -10.99 1.70 3.09
N THR A 107 -11.35 1.63 1.81
CA THR A 107 -10.90 0.61 0.86
C THR A 107 -10.05 1.26 -0.22
N CYS A 108 -8.88 0.69 -0.47
CA CYS A 108 -7.99 1.05 -1.57
C CYS A 108 -7.82 -0.15 -2.51
N LEU A 109 -8.07 0.08 -3.79
CA LEU A 109 -7.87 -0.88 -4.87
C LEU A 109 -6.69 -0.41 -5.72
N LEU A 110 -5.75 -1.31 -5.98
CA LEU A 110 -4.52 -1.03 -6.72
C LEU A 110 -4.31 -2.10 -7.79
N ASP A 111 -4.00 -1.68 -9.01
CA ASP A 111 -3.43 -2.55 -10.04
C ASP A 111 -2.02 -2.06 -10.38
N VAL A 112 -1.02 -2.93 -10.18
CA VAL A 112 0.40 -2.63 -10.40
C VAL A 112 0.95 -3.53 -11.51
N ASP A 113 1.56 -2.94 -12.55
CA ASP A 113 2.17 -3.66 -13.67
C ASP A 113 3.70 -3.70 -13.58
N PHE A 114 4.24 -4.79 -13.05
CA PHE A 114 5.68 -4.97 -12.92
C PHE A 114 6.40 -5.20 -14.25
N LYS A 115 5.70 -5.38 -15.38
CA LYS A 115 6.36 -5.35 -16.70
C LYS A 115 6.98 -4.00 -17.00
N GLN A 116 6.47 -2.91 -16.41
CA GLN A 116 6.96 -1.57 -16.69
C GLN A 116 8.24 -1.21 -15.89
N LEU A 117 8.77 -2.11 -15.04
CA LEU A 117 9.98 -1.90 -14.25
C LEU A 117 11.21 -1.48 -15.08
N TYR A 118 11.29 -1.87 -16.35
CA TYR A 118 12.40 -1.47 -17.23
C TYR A 118 12.39 0.02 -17.57
N ARG A 119 11.27 0.72 -17.37
CA ARG A 119 11.09 2.15 -17.67
C ARG A 119 11.52 3.06 -16.54
N LEU A 120 11.73 2.53 -15.33
CA LEU A 120 12.18 3.31 -14.19
C LEU A 120 13.63 3.75 -14.35
N SER A 121 13.94 4.95 -13.88
CA SER A 121 15.31 5.39 -13.63
C SER A 121 16.05 4.40 -12.71
N ASN A 122 17.38 4.36 -12.81
CA ASN A 122 18.19 3.45 -11.99
C ASN A 122 17.99 3.68 -10.47
N ASN A 123 17.71 4.92 -10.06
CA ASN A 123 17.47 5.29 -8.66
C ASN A 123 16.17 4.69 -8.11
N ASP A 124 15.07 4.78 -8.85
CA ASP A 124 13.80 4.21 -8.40
C ASP A 124 13.80 2.70 -8.59
N LYS A 125 14.44 2.20 -9.66
CA LYS A 125 14.55 0.77 -9.94
C LYS A 125 15.29 0.00 -8.85
N SER A 126 16.28 0.62 -8.18
CA SER A 126 16.97 -0.01 -7.05
C SER A 126 16.13 -0.06 -5.77
N LYS A 127 15.05 0.71 -5.70
CA LYS A 127 14.15 0.84 -4.54
C LYS A 127 12.84 0.05 -4.72
N VAL A 128 12.53 -0.36 -5.95
CA VAL A 128 11.34 -1.14 -6.27
C VAL A 128 11.71 -2.61 -6.50
N HIS A 129 11.36 -3.45 -5.54
CA HIS A 129 11.38 -4.90 -5.63
C HIS A 129 10.43 -5.39 -6.71
N ASN A 130 10.87 -6.38 -7.51
CA ASN A 130 9.96 -7.14 -8.35
C ASN A 130 9.19 -8.13 -7.47
N LEU A 131 7.98 -7.74 -7.07
CA LEU A 131 7.15 -8.45 -6.11
C LEU A 131 6.67 -9.83 -6.58
N LEU A 132 6.85 -10.13 -7.87
CA LEU A 132 6.41 -11.38 -8.50
C LEU A 132 7.58 -12.33 -8.81
N ALA A 133 8.82 -11.91 -8.55
CA ALA A 133 10.02 -12.70 -8.87
C ALA A 133 10.38 -13.72 -7.79
N LYS A 134 10.08 -13.44 -6.52
CA LYS A 134 10.40 -14.27 -5.35
C LYS A 134 9.42 -14.03 -4.20
N PRO A 135 9.38 -14.89 -3.17
CA PRO A 135 8.63 -14.62 -1.95
C PRO A 135 9.16 -13.40 -1.19
N TYR A 136 8.26 -12.71 -0.49
CA TYR A 136 8.57 -11.58 0.40
C TYR A 136 7.80 -11.74 1.71
N TYR A 137 8.34 -11.17 2.78
CA TYR A 137 7.59 -10.94 4.02
C TYR A 137 6.66 -9.75 3.80
N LEU A 138 5.39 -9.92 4.17
CA LEU A 138 4.38 -8.87 4.04
C LEU A 138 4.21 -8.18 5.38
N GLN A 139 4.42 -6.87 5.38
CA GLN A 139 4.22 -6.01 6.55
C GLN A 139 3.04 -5.09 6.28
N PHE A 140 1.93 -5.32 6.98
CA PHE A 140 0.69 -4.61 6.73
C PHE A 140 0.37 -3.68 7.89
N VAL A 141 0.22 -2.39 7.60
CA VAL A 141 0.07 -1.36 8.61
C VAL A 141 -1.01 -0.36 8.21
N ARG A 142 -1.60 0.28 9.21
CA ARG A 142 -2.43 1.47 9.06
C ARG A 142 -2.08 2.46 10.16
N GLY A 143 -2.29 3.74 9.91
CA GLY A 143 -1.98 4.76 10.90
C GLY A 143 -2.54 6.13 10.52
N LEU A 144 -2.35 7.09 11.42
CA LEU A 144 -2.72 8.48 11.18
C LEU A 144 -1.67 9.15 10.30
N ILE A 145 -2.12 10.09 9.46
CA ILE A 145 -1.19 11.02 8.81
C ILE A 145 -1.03 12.21 9.74
N GLU A 146 0.18 12.42 10.24
CA GLU A 146 0.49 13.62 11.01
C GLU A 146 0.33 14.86 10.13
N GLN A 147 -0.49 15.83 10.56
CA GLN A 147 -0.72 17.09 9.85
C GLN A 147 0.56 17.94 9.65
N HIS A 148 1.67 17.56 10.30
CA HIS A 148 2.97 18.22 10.18
C HIS A 148 3.83 17.69 9.01
N SER A 149 3.44 16.61 8.32
CA SER A 149 4.11 16.15 7.10
C SER A 149 3.62 16.92 5.85
N LYS A 150 3.51 18.26 5.96
CA LYS A 150 3.36 19.13 4.79
C LYS A 150 4.71 19.26 4.09
N ARG A 151 5.10 18.25 3.32
CA ARG A 151 5.99 18.45 2.18
C ARG A 151 5.35 17.76 0.97
N PHE A 152 4.67 18.59 0.19
CA PHE A 152 4.25 18.35 -1.17
C PHE A 152 5.47 18.28 -2.09
#